data_AF-A0A0L0FC87-F1
#
_entry.id   AF-A0A0L0FC87-F1
#
_cell.length_a   1.000
_cell.length_b   1.000
_cell.length_c   1.000
_cell.angle_alpha   90.00
_cell.angle_beta   90.00
_cell.angle_gamma   90.00
#
_symmetry.space_group_name_H-M   'P 1'
#
loop_
_entity.id
_entity.type
_entity.pdbx_description
1 polymer ?
#
loop_
_entity_poly.entity_id
_entity_poly.type
_entity_poly.pdbx_seq_one_letter_code
_entity_poly.pdbx_strand_id
1 'polypeptide(L)'
;AYRELVELQKEERSNKHGDNTMQTKLQKLKEQNELLKPEVDRYRERDAMKKDLDLVRLKHAWLEYEAMRDQYMAEKAELKSVAEQLKQQQRFNKPMEEKMKVLRETSDLLENAAKEKSAKSKATYTKCKEIEKQVTKMDDEFEQAYDHHQVATTKEQGRKKEQANVENEVKAIQMAIEKSETNADEHAQIKEEISKHNEARRGIRHKLVEVEAELTDIHQQQTDTKHNLEEATRQLAKLSSKEKKILDYLRSKNQQEDVAAVEWLRNNKHLFQEQVFEPILTQINCKDDYTRTVIENTMNWKVARSFVVMNKEDQELLAKLVVDKLRLKINIIRAPGPEWRGRETEKIEDLKAVRSN
;
A
#
# COMPACT_ATOMS: atom_id res chain seq x y z
N ALA A 1 36.59 141.28 51.52
CA ALA A 1 37.48 141.55 50.38
C ALA A 1 38.70 140.61 50.31
N TYR A 2 39.76 140.78 51.12
CA TYR A 2 41.01 139.97 50.93
C TYR A 2 40.94 138.53 51.47
N ARG A 3 40.18 138.27 52.56
CA ARG A 3 39.99 136.91 53.11
C ARG A 3 39.13 136.02 52.21
N GLU A 4 38.08 136.57 51.60
CA GLU A 4 37.21 135.87 50.64
C GLU A 4 37.96 135.46 49.37
N LEU A 5 38.93 136.27 48.92
CA LEU A 5 39.73 135.99 47.72
C LEU A 5 40.72 134.83 47.92
N VAL A 6 41.24 134.65 49.14
CA VAL A 6 42.11 133.52 49.50
C VAL A 6 41.30 132.24 49.69
N GLU A 7 40.07 132.31 50.20
CA GLU A 7 39.14 131.17 50.24
C GLU A 7 38.73 130.74 48.83
N LEU A 8 38.34 131.68 47.96
CA LEU A 8 38.03 131.40 46.55
C LEU A 8 39.22 130.77 45.81
N GLN A 9 40.46 131.20 46.08
CA GLN A 9 41.64 130.63 45.43
C GLN A 9 41.99 129.22 45.97
N LYS A 10 41.69 128.92 47.24
CA LYS A 10 41.78 127.56 47.79
C LYS A 10 40.69 126.66 47.23
N GLU A 11 39.47 127.15 47.08
CA GLU A 11 38.37 126.46 46.42
C GLU A 11 38.67 126.18 44.94
N GLU A 12 39.24 127.14 44.22
CA GLU A 12 39.61 126.97 42.81
C GLU A 12 40.73 125.92 42.64
N ARG A 13 41.72 125.90 43.53
CA ARG A 13 42.77 124.86 43.52
C ARG A 13 42.23 123.48 43.93
N SER A 14 41.31 123.44 44.90
CA SER A 14 40.61 122.21 45.30
C SER A 14 39.75 121.68 44.16
N ASN A 15 39.01 122.55 43.46
CA ASN A 15 38.22 122.20 42.29
C ASN A 15 39.10 121.75 41.12
N LYS A 16 40.21 122.45 40.82
CA LYS A 16 41.16 122.01 39.77
C LYS A 16 41.81 120.66 40.11
N HIS A 17 42.14 120.42 41.38
CA HIS A 17 42.63 119.12 41.81
C HIS A 17 41.53 118.05 41.70
N GLY A 18 40.31 118.37 42.10
CA GLY A 18 39.11 117.56 41.91
C GLY A 18 38.88 117.19 40.45
N ASP A 19 38.95 118.16 39.54
CA ASP A 19 38.80 117.99 38.09
C ASP A 19 39.91 117.13 37.50
N ASN A 20 41.17 117.34 37.90
CA ASN A 20 42.29 116.49 37.45
C ASN A 20 42.17 115.06 37.98
N THR A 21 41.73 114.87 39.23
CA THR A 21 41.46 113.52 39.76
C THR A 21 40.24 112.88 39.09
N MET A 22 39.23 113.66 38.71
CA MET A 22 38.07 113.21 37.93
C MET A 22 38.48 112.81 36.50
N GLN A 23 39.29 113.62 35.82
CA GLN A 23 39.79 113.31 34.48
C GLN A 23 40.66 112.06 34.45
N THR A 24 41.58 111.91 35.39
CA THR A 24 42.42 110.70 35.49
C THR A 24 41.59 109.47 35.84
N LYS A 25 40.56 109.59 36.70
CA LYS A 25 39.57 108.51 36.93
C LYS A 25 38.78 108.19 35.67
N LEU A 26 38.34 109.19 34.92
CA LEU A 26 37.57 109.02 33.68
C LEU A 26 38.39 108.36 32.58
N GLN A 27 39.68 108.70 32.47
CA GLN A 27 40.60 108.04 31.54
C GLN A 27 40.85 106.58 31.93
N LYS A 28 41.11 106.31 33.21
CA LYS A 28 41.24 104.92 33.72
C LYS A 28 39.97 104.10 33.49
N LEU A 29 38.78 104.69 33.68
CA LEU A 29 37.50 104.03 33.41
C LEU A 29 37.30 103.76 31.91
N LYS A 30 37.75 104.67 31.03
CA LYS A 30 37.70 104.46 29.57
C LYS A 30 38.63 103.32 29.14
N GLU A 31 39.87 103.30 29.63
CA GLU A 31 40.83 102.22 29.35
C GLU A 31 40.33 100.88 29.90
N GLN A 32 39.75 100.85 31.11
CA GLN A 32 39.10 99.66 31.65
C GLN A 32 37.89 99.22 30.81
N ASN A 33 37.09 100.16 30.30
CA ASN A 33 35.96 99.83 29.43
C ASN A 33 36.44 99.24 28.10
N GLU A 34 37.50 99.78 27.50
CA GLU A 34 38.10 99.23 26.28
C GLU A 34 38.69 97.84 26.47
N LEU A 35 39.30 97.56 27.62
CA LEU A 35 39.78 96.22 27.98
C LEU A 35 38.61 95.23 28.21
N LEU A 36 37.47 95.70 28.73
CA LEU A 36 36.29 94.86 28.99
C LEU A 36 35.45 94.56 27.75
N LYS A 37 35.47 95.41 26.72
CA LYS A 37 34.67 95.22 25.48
C LYS A 37 34.86 93.84 24.83
N PRO A 38 36.10 93.37 24.56
CA PRO A 38 36.31 92.03 23.99
C PRO A 38 35.79 90.90 24.88
N GLU A 39 35.84 91.07 26.21
CA GLU A 39 35.34 90.08 27.16
C GLU A 39 33.80 90.02 27.15
N VAL A 40 33.15 91.18 27.08
CA VAL A 40 31.69 91.28 26.92
C VAL A 40 31.23 90.70 25.59
N ASP A 41 31.95 90.95 24.50
CA ASP A 41 31.62 90.39 23.18
C ASP A 41 31.80 88.87 23.16
N ARG A 42 32.89 88.33 23.73
CA ARG A 42 33.06 86.88 23.94
C ARG A 42 31.96 86.28 24.79
N TYR A 43 31.47 87.01 25.80
CA TYR A 43 30.37 86.56 26.64
C TYR A 43 29.05 86.51 25.85
N ARG A 44 28.77 87.53 25.04
CA ARG A 44 27.60 87.58 24.15
C ARG A 44 27.62 86.48 23.10
N GLU A 45 28.77 86.25 22.46
CA GLU A 45 28.96 85.15 21.52
C GLU A 45 28.73 83.80 22.18
N ARG A 46 29.28 83.59 23.39
CA ARG A 46 29.07 82.37 24.16
C ARG A 46 27.59 82.17 24.51
N ASP A 47 26.89 83.21 24.92
CA ASP A 47 25.46 83.13 25.26
C ASP A 47 24.58 82.90 24.01
N ALA A 48 24.96 83.45 22.86
CA ALA A 48 24.34 83.10 21.58
C ALA A 48 24.56 81.61 21.24
N MET A 49 25.81 81.13 21.33
CA MET A 49 26.13 79.72 21.11
C MET A 49 25.41 78.77 22.07
N LYS A 50 25.21 79.17 23.34
CA LYS A 50 24.41 78.37 24.29
C LYS A 50 22.95 78.26 23.86
N LYS A 51 22.33 79.36 23.44
CA LYS A 51 20.94 79.35 22.95
C LYS A 51 20.82 78.48 21.70
N ASP A 52 21.78 78.57 20.78
CA ASP A 52 21.82 77.72 19.60
C ASP A 52 22.00 76.25 19.98
N LEU A 53 22.85 75.95 20.95
CA LEU A 53 23.03 74.59 21.48
C LEU A 53 21.73 74.05 22.09
N ASP A 54 21.02 74.85 22.87
CA ASP A 54 19.75 74.46 23.48
C ASP A 54 18.68 74.22 22.41
N LEU A 55 18.63 75.06 21.38
CA LEU A 55 17.76 74.85 20.21
C LEU A 55 18.12 73.57 19.45
N VAL A 56 19.40 73.28 19.24
CA VAL A 56 19.87 72.06 18.59
C VAL A 56 19.52 70.83 19.42
N ARG A 57 19.68 70.88 20.75
CA ARG A 57 19.28 69.79 21.66
C ARG A 57 17.78 69.53 21.61
N LEU A 58 16.97 70.59 21.61
CA LEU A 58 15.52 70.46 21.49
C LEU A 58 15.13 69.86 20.14
N LYS A 59 15.75 70.32 19.04
CA LYS A 59 15.54 69.75 17.71
C LYS A 59 15.99 68.29 17.62
N HIS A 60 17.10 67.93 18.25
CA HIS A 60 17.57 66.55 18.32
C HIS A 60 16.54 65.66 19.01
N ALA A 61 16.09 66.04 20.21
CA ALA A 61 15.07 65.30 20.94
C ALA A 61 13.75 65.21 20.16
N TRP A 62 13.38 66.26 19.43
CA TRP A 62 12.20 66.25 18.55
C TRP A 62 12.35 65.27 17.38
N LEU A 63 13.51 65.25 16.72
CA LEU A 63 13.79 64.32 15.62
C LEU A 63 13.81 62.87 16.11
N GLU A 64 14.38 62.59 17.29
CA GLU A 64 14.34 61.26 17.91
C GLU A 64 12.89 60.84 18.20
N TYR A 65 12.09 61.74 18.77
CA TYR A 65 10.67 61.48 19.02
C TYR A 65 9.90 61.23 17.72
N GLU A 66 10.14 62.03 16.68
CA GLU A 66 9.47 61.90 15.39
C GLU A 66 9.83 60.56 14.71
N ALA A 67 11.11 60.19 14.70
CA ALA A 67 11.54 58.89 14.19
C ALA A 67 10.88 57.72 14.93
N MET A 68 10.84 57.76 16.28
CA MET A 68 10.20 56.72 17.09
C MET A 68 8.68 56.70 16.92
N ARG A 69 8.05 57.86 16.75
CA ARG A 69 6.61 57.97 16.48
C ARG A 69 6.26 57.37 15.13
N ASP A 70 7.04 57.65 14.10
CA ASP A 70 6.80 57.14 12.76
C ASP A 70 6.97 55.61 12.71
N GLN A 71 7.99 55.07 13.39
CA GLN A 71 8.14 53.62 13.58
C GLN A 71 6.94 53.00 14.30
N TYR A 72 6.52 53.57 15.43
CA TYR A 72 5.34 53.11 16.17
C TYR A 72 4.07 53.16 15.31
N MET A 73 3.89 54.21 14.53
CA MET A 73 2.71 54.36 13.67
C MET A 73 2.72 53.34 12.52
N ALA A 74 3.89 53.06 11.93
CA ALA A 74 4.05 52.01 10.93
C ALA A 74 3.74 50.62 11.52
N GLU A 75 4.35 50.26 12.65
CA GLU A 75 4.10 48.98 13.32
C GLU A 75 2.63 48.83 13.76
N LYS A 76 2.01 49.90 14.25
CA LYS A 76 0.59 49.90 14.62
C LYS A 76 -0.32 49.71 13.41
N ALA A 77 0.03 50.27 12.25
CA ALA A 77 -0.72 50.06 11.02
C ALA A 77 -0.60 48.60 10.54
N GLU A 78 0.61 48.03 10.57
CA GLU A 78 0.84 46.62 10.25
C GLU A 78 0.10 45.69 11.21
N LEU A 79 0.16 45.94 12.52
CA LEU A 79 -0.57 45.16 13.51
C LEU A 79 -2.07 45.15 13.24
N LYS A 80 -2.64 46.31 12.88
CA LYS A 80 -4.07 46.40 12.51
C LYS A 80 -4.37 45.61 11.24
N SER A 81 -3.55 45.74 10.21
CA SER A 81 -3.69 45.00 8.95
C SER A 81 -3.66 43.48 9.19
N VAL A 82 -2.66 43.00 9.94
CA VAL A 82 -2.51 41.58 10.28
C VAL A 82 -3.67 41.08 11.16
N ALA A 83 -4.13 41.87 12.12
CA ALA A 83 -5.29 41.52 12.95
C ALA A 83 -6.59 41.42 12.13
N GLU A 84 -6.79 42.32 11.16
CA GLU A 84 -7.91 42.28 10.23
C GLU A 84 -7.85 41.01 9.36
N GLN A 85 -6.68 40.69 8.80
CA GLN A 85 -6.44 39.48 8.01
C GLN A 85 -6.69 38.21 8.83
N LEU A 86 -6.20 38.15 10.06
CA LEU A 86 -6.43 37.03 10.97
C LEU A 86 -7.94 36.83 11.23
N LYS A 87 -8.67 37.92 11.47
CA LYS A 87 -10.12 37.88 11.70
C LYS A 87 -10.89 37.44 10.45
N GLN A 88 -10.46 37.86 9.26
CA GLN A 88 -11.04 37.39 8.00
C GLN A 88 -10.79 35.91 7.78
N GLN A 89 -9.56 35.43 8.00
CA GLN A 89 -9.22 34.01 7.89
C GLN A 89 -9.97 33.16 8.91
N GLN A 90 -10.10 33.61 10.17
CA GLN A 90 -10.91 32.93 11.18
C GLN A 90 -12.39 32.82 10.76
N ARG A 91 -12.95 33.90 10.19
CA ARG A 91 -14.33 33.88 9.66
C ARG A 91 -14.48 32.92 8.49
N PHE A 92 -13.48 32.84 7.60
CA PHE A 92 -13.48 31.91 6.48
C PHE A 92 -13.32 30.45 6.94
N ASN A 93 -12.50 30.21 7.96
CA ASN A 93 -12.24 28.86 8.48
C ASN A 93 -13.37 28.33 9.37
N LYS A 94 -14.12 29.20 10.05
CA LYS A 94 -15.25 28.81 10.92
C LYS A 94 -16.26 27.84 10.29
N PRO A 95 -16.81 28.09 9.08
CA PRO A 95 -17.72 27.12 8.45
C PRO A 95 -17.04 25.79 8.10
N MET A 96 -15.73 25.80 7.86
CA MET A 96 -14.96 24.59 7.62
C MET A 96 -14.74 23.80 8.92
N GLU A 97 -14.50 24.48 10.04
CA GLU A 97 -14.45 23.87 11.37
C GLU A 97 -15.79 23.24 11.78
N GLU A 98 -16.90 23.94 11.53
CA GLU A 98 -18.25 23.41 11.75
C GLU A 98 -18.53 22.17 10.90
N LYS A 99 -18.16 22.20 9.61
CA LYS A 99 -18.23 21.02 8.72
C LYS A 99 -17.36 19.87 9.21
N MET A 100 -16.13 20.14 9.67
CA MET A 100 -15.26 19.10 10.24
C MET A 100 -15.88 18.48 11.49
N LYS A 101 -16.53 19.28 12.35
CA LYS A 101 -17.21 18.77 13.54
C LYS A 101 -18.35 17.83 13.16
N VAL A 102 -19.22 18.23 12.23
CA VAL A 102 -20.31 17.39 11.72
C VAL A 102 -19.79 16.12 11.05
N LEU A 103 -18.70 16.21 10.28
CA LEU A 103 -18.07 15.04 9.65
C LEU A 103 -17.48 14.08 10.69
N ARG A 104 -16.91 14.58 11.79
CA ARG A 104 -16.44 13.73 12.90
C ARG A 104 -17.61 13.04 13.59
N GLU A 105 -18.65 13.79 13.94
CA GLU A 105 -19.85 13.23 14.59
C GLU A 105 -20.52 12.15 13.70
N THR A 106 -20.64 12.40 12.40
CA THR A 106 -21.17 11.41 11.45
C THR A 106 -20.25 10.21 11.27
N SER A 107 -18.92 10.41 11.24
CA SER A 107 -17.95 9.32 11.22
C SER A 107 -18.07 8.43 12.47
N ASP A 108 -18.17 9.02 13.66
CA ASP A 108 -18.30 8.30 14.92
C ASP A 108 -19.62 7.50 14.95
N LEU A 109 -20.73 8.09 14.47
CA LEU A 109 -22.01 7.40 14.34
C LEU A 109 -21.93 6.21 13.36
N LEU A 110 -21.28 6.40 12.21
CA LEU A 110 -21.09 5.35 11.22
C LEU A 110 -20.18 4.23 11.75
N GLU A 111 -19.13 4.57 12.49
CA GLU A 111 -18.23 3.58 13.10
C GLU A 111 -18.96 2.75 14.15
N ASN A 112 -19.78 3.38 14.99
CA ASN A 112 -20.60 2.70 15.98
C ASN A 112 -21.65 1.79 15.31
N ALA A 113 -22.32 2.26 14.26
CA ALA A 113 -23.25 1.44 13.49
C ALA A 113 -22.57 0.26 12.79
N ALA A 114 -21.34 0.45 12.29
CA ALA A 114 -20.53 -0.62 11.70
C ALA A 114 -20.12 -1.66 12.75
N LYS A 115 -19.70 -1.23 13.95
CA LYS A 115 -19.39 -2.12 15.08
C LYS A 115 -20.61 -2.95 15.48
N GLU A 116 -21.78 -2.33 15.58
CA GLU A 116 -23.03 -3.02 15.92
C GLU A 116 -23.43 -4.04 14.85
N LYS A 117 -23.39 -3.67 13.56
CA LYS A 117 -23.66 -4.59 12.45
C LYS A 117 -22.66 -5.74 12.41
N SER A 118 -21.37 -5.47 12.63
CA SER A 118 -20.34 -6.50 12.72
C SER A 118 -20.59 -7.47 13.88
N ALA A 119 -20.99 -6.97 15.05
CA ALA A 119 -21.35 -7.81 16.19
C ALA A 119 -22.56 -8.71 15.88
N LYS A 120 -23.62 -8.14 15.28
CA LYS A 120 -24.80 -8.90 14.82
C LYS A 120 -24.44 -9.95 13.75
N SER A 121 -23.56 -9.61 12.81
CA SER A 121 -23.05 -10.53 11.78
C SER A 121 -22.26 -11.69 12.40
N LYS A 122 -21.37 -11.42 13.36
CA LYS A 122 -20.66 -12.48 14.09
C LYS A 122 -21.62 -13.39 14.86
N ALA A 123 -22.60 -12.83 15.55
CA ALA A 123 -23.58 -13.60 16.31
C ALA A 123 -24.46 -14.48 15.40
N THR A 124 -24.89 -13.96 14.25
CA THR A 124 -25.65 -14.74 13.25
C THR A 124 -24.79 -15.82 12.62
N TYR A 125 -23.53 -15.52 12.27
CA TYR A 125 -22.58 -16.51 11.76
C TYR A 125 -22.35 -17.66 12.75
N THR A 126 -22.19 -17.37 14.05
CA THR A 126 -22.05 -18.42 15.07
C THR A 126 -23.30 -19.28 15.19
N LYS A 127 -24.50 -18.70 15.03
CA LYS A 127 -25.76 -19.46 15.01
C LYS A 127 -25.86 -20.35 13.77
N CYS A 128 -25.52 -19.84 12.59
CA CYS A 128 -25.46 -20.62 11.36
C CYS A 128 -24.52 -21.81 11.50
N LYS A 129 -23.31 -21.59 12.03
CA LYS A 129 -22.34 -22.66 12.27
C LYS A 129 -22.84 -23.73 13.25
N GLU A 130 -23.62 -23.33 14.26
CA GLU A 130 -24.23 -24.29 15.18
C GLU A 130 -25.35 -25.10 14.51
N ILE A 131 -26.18 -24.45 13.68
CA ILE A 131 -27.20 -25.13 12.88
C ILE A 131 -26.55 -26.10 11.88
N GLU A 132 -25.48 -25.70 11.20
CA GLU A 132 -24.72 -26.57 10.29
C GLU A 132 -24.24 -27.83 11.00
N LYS A 133 -23.69 -27.71 12.21
CA LYS A 133 -23.29 -28.88 13.02
C LYS A 133 -24.47 -29.76 13.41
N GLN A 134 -25.65 -29.19 13.65
CA GLN A 134 -26.85 -29.97 13.96
C GLN A 134 -27.35 -30.71 12.71
N VAL A 135 -27.32 -30.06 11.54
CA VAL A 135 -27.66 -30.68 10.26
C VAL A 135 -26.72 -31.84 9.96
N THR A 136 -25.40 -31.66 10.07
CA THR A 136 -24.45 -32.76 9.82
C THR A 136 -24.67 -33.94 10.76
N LYS A 137 -25.02 -33.70 12.03
CA LYS A 137 -25.36 -34.78 12.97
C LYS A 137 -26.64 -35.50 12.57
N MET A 138 -27.67 -34.76 12.14
CA MET A 138 -28.91 -35.36 11.66
C MET A 138 -28.69 -36.16 10.37
N ASP A 139 -27.84 -35.70 9.46
CA ASP A 139 -27.46 -36.42 8.25
C ASP A 139 -26.71 -37.72 8.60
N ASP A 140 -25.76 -37.68 9.52
CA ASP A 140 -25.04 -38.87 10.01
C ASP A 140 -26.00 -39.88 10.66
N GLU A 141 -26.95 -39.41 11.48
CA GLU A 141 -27.98 -40.24 12.10
C GLU A 141 -28.94 -40.84 11.05
N PHE A 142 -29.29 -40.06 10.02
CA PHE A 142 -30.13 -40.51 8.92
C PHE A 142 -29.43 -41.58 8.09
N GLU A 143 -28.15 -41.40 7.76
CA GLU A 143 -27.37 -42.37 7.00
C GLU A 143 -27.23 -43.70 7.75
N GLN A 144 -26.96 -43.65 9.07
CA GLN A 144 -26.96 -44.84 9.92
C GLN A 144 -28.33 -45.56 9.95
N ALA A 145 -29.43 -44.81 10.07
CA ALA A 145 -30.77 -45.38 10.06
C ALA A 145 -31.12 -45.99 8.69
N TYR A 146 -30.68 -45.34 7.60
CA TYR A 146 -30.87 -45.80 6.24
C TYR A 146 -30.11 -47.11 5.98
N ASP A 147 -28.83 -47.18 6.37
CA ASP A 147 -28.03 -48.40 6.26
C ASP A 147 -28.63 -49.55 7.06
N HIS A 148 -29.06 -49.28 8.30
CA HIS A 148 -29.74 -50.28 9.12
C HIS A 148 -31.03 -50.78 8.45
N HIS A 149 -31.82 -49.89 7.85
CA HIS A 149 -33.04 -50.25 7.11
C HIS A 149 -32.74 -51.08 5.86
N GLN A 150 -31.70 -50.72 5.10
CA GLN A 150 -31.24 -51.50 3.94
C GLN A 150 -30.86 -52.91 4.35
N VAL A 151 -30.00 -53.05 5.38
CA VAL A 151 -29.59 -54.37 5.91
C VAL A 151 -30.81 -55.20 6.34
N ALA A 152 -31.73 -54.61 7.08
CA ALA A 152 -32.96 -55.27 7.51
C ALA A 152 -33.83 -55.72 6.32
N THR A 153 -33.92 -54.90 5.28
CA THR A 153 -34.68 -55.20 4.06
C THR A 153 -34.05 -56.35 3.28
N THR A 154 -32.72 -56.35 3.08
CA THR A 154 -32.01 -57.48 2.47
C THR A 154 -32.16 -58.77 3.27
N LYS A 155 -32.12 -58.69 4.61
CA LYS A 155 -32.33 -59.84 5.48
C LYS A 155 -33.74 -60.41 5.34
N GLU A 156 -34.76 -59.55 5.30
CA GLU A 156 -36.16 -59.97 5.12
C GLU A 156 -36.40 -60.53 3.71
N GLN A 157 -35.79 -59.96 2.67
CA GLN A 157 -35.81 -60.52 1.32
C GLN A 157 -35.14 -61.90 1.26
N GLY A 158 -34.01 -62.08 1.98
CA GLY A 158 -33.36 -63.38 2.15
C GLY A 158 -34.29 -64.40 2.81
N ARG A 159 -34.92 -64.02 3.92
CA ARG A 159 -35.91 -64.84 4.64
C ARG A 159 -37.10 -65.23 3.75
N LYS A 160 -37.62 -64.30 2.95
CA LYS A 160 -38.70 -64.58 1.99
C LYS A 160 -38.26 -65.56 0.90
N LYS A 161 -37.02 -65.46 0.40
CA LYS A 161 -36.46 -66.41 -0.56
C LYS A 161 -36.29 -67.80 0.06
N GLU A 162 -35.80 -67.88 1.29
CA GLU A 162 -35.71 -69.14 2.03
C GLU A 162 -37.09 -69.75 2.25
N GLN A 163 -38.07 -68.96 2.67
CA GLN A 163 -39.45 -69.41 2.83
C GLN A 163 -40.04 -69.91 1.50
N ALA A 164 -39.83 -69.18 0.39
CA ALA A 164 -40.27 -69.62 -0.93
C ALA A 164 -39.57 -70.91 -1.39
N ASN A 165 -38.29 -71.09 -1.07
CA ASN A 165 -37.56 -72.33 -1.35
C ASN A 165 -38.13 -73.50 -0.54
N VAL A 166 -38.38 -73.32 0.76
CA VAL A 166 -38.99 -74.33 1.62
C VAL A 166 -40.41 -74.64 1.14
N GLU A 167 -41.22 -73.65 0.76
CA GLU A 167 -42.55 -73.86 0.19
C GLU A 167 -42.48 -74.64 -1.13
N ASN A 168 -41.48 -74.37 -1.98
CA ASN A 168 -41.25 -75.12 -3.21
C ASN A 168 -40.76 -76.54 -2.94
N GLU A 169 -39.92 -76.76 -1.94
CA GLU A 169 -39.50 -78.10 -1.50
C GLU A 169 -40.68 -78.90 -0.93
N VAL A 170 -41.51 -78.27 -0.09
CA VAL A 170 -42.76 -78.86 0.43
C VAL A 170 -43.69 -79.22 -0.74
N LYS A 171 -43.91 -78.29 -1.69
CA LYS A 171 -44.69 -78.57 -2.90
C LYS A 171 -44.07 -79.68 -3.75
N ALA A 172 -42.75 -79.71 -3.92
CA ALA A 172 -42.07 -80.76 -4.68
C ALA A 172 -42.18 -82.13 -4.00
N ILE A 173 -42.14 -82.18 -2.66
CA ILE A 173 -42.38 -83.39 -1.88
C ILE A 173 -43.86 -83.81 -1.97
N GLN A 174 -44.80 -82.86 -1.87
CA GLN A 174 -46.24 -83.10 -2.09
C GLN A 174 -46.52 -83.63 -3.49
N MET A 175 -45.93 -83.01 -4.52
CA MET A 175 -46.03 -83.44 -5.91
C MET A 175 -45.30 -84.76 -6.14
N ALA A 176 -44.19 -85.05 -5.45
CA ALA A 176 -43.55 -86.37 -5.54
C ALA A 176 -44.40 -87.48 -4.91
N ILE A 177 -45.19 -87.15 -3.89
CA ILE A 177 -46.19 -88.03 -3.29
C ILE A 177 -47.36 -88.23 -4.27
N GLU A 178 -47.96 -87.16 -4.82
CA GLU A 178 -49.04 -87.22 -5.82
C GLU A 178 -48.61 -87.89 -7.15
N LYS A 179 -47.38 -87.63 -7.60
CA LYS A 179 -46.78 -88.15 -8.83
C LYS A 179 -46.24 -89.57 -8.67
N SER A 180 -46.15 -90.07 -7.44
CA SER A 180 -46.02 -91.51 -7.20
C SER A 180 -47.33 -92.28 -7.44
N GLU A 181 -48.47 -91.58 -7.49
CA GLU A 181 -49.79 -92.17 -7.73
C GLU A 181 -50.35 -91.93 -9.13
N THR A 182 -49.83 -90.97 -9.91
CA THR A 182 -50.40 -90.68 -11.23
C THR A 182 -49.36 -90.34 -12.30
N ASN A 183 -49.30 -91.28 -13.25
CA ASN A 183 -49.09 -91.05 -14.68
C ASN A 183 -47.66 -90.81 -15.17
N ALA A 184 -47.06 -91.93 -15.57
CA ALA A 184 -46.32 -92.01 -16.82
C ALA A 184 -47.17 -91.48 -17.99
N ASP A 185 -46.64 -90.49 -18.73
CA ASP A 185 -46.77 -90.31 -20.19
C ASP A 185 -46.80 -88.86 -20.73
N GLU A 186 -46.61 -87.83 -19.88
CA GLU A 186 -46.44 -86.43 -20.36
C GLU A 186 -44.98 -85.92 -20.32
N HIS A 187 -43.99 -86.82 -20.30
CA HIS A 187 -42.58 -86.46 -20.12
C HIS A 187 -41.84 -86.05 -21.39
N ALA A 188 -42.41 -86.24 -22.58
CA ALA A 188 -41.73 -85.98 -23.85
C ALA A 188 -41.94 -84.55 -24.38
N GLN A 189 -43.17 -84.01 -24.36
CA GLN A 189 -43.46 -82.66 -24.89
C GLN A 189 -42.94 -81.53 -24.00
N ILE A 190 -43.01 -81.69 -22.68
CA ILE A 190 -42.50 -80.69 -21.73
C ILE A 190 -40.97 -80.55 -21.83
N LYS A 191 -40.26 -81.62 -22.17
CA LYS A 191 -38.79 -81.62 -22.28
C LYS A 191 -38.30 -80.80 -23.48
N GLU A 192 -39.05 -80.81 -24.58
CA GLU A 192 -38.71 -80.06 -25.79
C GLU A 192 -38.96 -78.55 -25.62
N GLU A 193 -40.04 -78.16 -24.95
CA GLU A 193 -40.30 -76.76 -24.59
C GLU A 193 -39.29 -76.22 -23.56
N ILE A 194 -38.92 -77.04 -22.58
CA ILE A 194 -37.85 -76.71 -21.61
C ILE A 194 -36.50 -76.53 -22.33
N SER A 195 -36.20 -77.33 -23.36
CA SER A 195 -34.96 -77.20 -24.12
C SER A 195 -34.92 -75.86 -24.88
N LYS A 196 -36.00 -75.48 -25.57
CA LYS A 196 -36.10 -74.19 -26.28
C LYS A 196 -35.99 -72.99 -25.34
N HIS A 197 -36.68 -73.03 -24.19
CA HIS A 197 -36.59 -71.97 -23.19
C HIS A 197 -35.20 -71.88 -22.55
N ASN A 198 -34.53 -73.01 -22.31
CA ASN A 198 -33.16 -73.03 -21.78
C ASN A 198 -32.15 -72.44 -22.77
N GLU A 199 -32.33 -72.68 -24.07
CA GLU A 199 -31.48 -72.14 -25.12
C GLU A 199 -31.65 -70.62 -25.25
N ALA A 200 -32.89 -70.13 -25.22
CA ALA A 200 -33.19 -68.69 -25.16
C ALA A 200 -32.62 -68.04 -23.88
N ARG A 201 -32.75 -68.70 -22.72
CA ARG A 201 -32.14 -68.25 -21.46
C ARG A 201 -30.62 -68.20 -21.54
N ARG A 202 -29.99 -69.15 -22.23
CA ARG A 202 -28.54 -69.19 -22.42
C ARG A 202 -28.07 -68.04 -23.29
N GLY A 203 -28.80 -67.73 -24.37
CA GLY A 203 -28.54 -66.57 -25.23
C GLY A 203 -28.67 -65.24 -24.48
N ILE A 204 -29.70 -65.08 -23.65
CA ILE A 204 -29.88 -63.88 -22.82
C ILE A 204 -28.79 -63.79 -21.74
N ARG A 205 -28.39 -64.90 -21.11
CA ARG A 205 -27.26 -64.91 -20.17
C ARG A 205 -25.94 -64.54 -20.82
N HIS A 206 -25.67 -65.01 -22.03
CA HIS A 206 -24.46 -64.61 -22.75
C HIS A 206 -24.44 -63.11 -23.02
N LYS A 207 -25.56 -62.53 -23.46
CA LYS A 207 -25.68 -61.08 -23.63
C LYS A 207 -25.54 -60.30 -22.32
N LEU A 208 -26.07 -60.84 -21.20
CA LEU A 208 -25.90 -60.24 -19.89
C LEU A 208 -24.43 -60.18 -19.48
N VAL A 209 -23.70 -61.29 -19.65
CA VAL A 209 -22.27 -61.37 -19.34
C VAL A 209 -21.44 -60.44 -20.24
N GLU A 210 -21.81 -60.31 -21.52
CA GLU A 210 -21.17 -59.39 -22.46
C GLU A 210 -21.38 -57.93 -22.04
N VAL A 211 -22.62 -57.55 -21.68
CA VAL A 211 -22.93 -56.20 -21.18
C VAL A 211 -22.29 -55.92 -19.82
N GLU A 212 -22.21 -56.92 -18.92
CA GLU A 212 -21.50 -56.79 -17.64
C GLU A 212 -20.00 -56.60 -17.85
N ALA A 213 -19.40 -57.31 -18.81
CA ALA A 213 -17.99 -57.14 -19.18
C ALA A 213 -17.75 -55.72 -19.76
N GLU A 214 -18.61 -55.26 -20.66
CA GLU A 214 -18.55 -53.89 -21.19
C GLU A 214 -18.71 -52.83 -20.08
N LEU A 215 -19.62 -53.05 -19.13
CA LEU A 215 -19.81 -52.14 -17.98
C LEU A 215 -18.55 -52.09 -17.11
N THR A 216 -17.92 -53.23 -16.85
CA THR A 216 -16.67 -53.27 -16.07
C THR A 216 -15.51 -52.59 -16.79
N ASP A 217 -15.40 -52.75 -18.11
CA ASP A 217 -14.38 -52.08 -18.92
C ASP A 217 -14.59 -50.56 -18.94
N ILE A 218 -15.83 -50.10 -19.11
CA ILE A 218 -16.18 -48.67 -19.06
C ILE A 218 -15.87 -48.08 -17.67
N HIS A 219 -16.21 -48.80 -16.59
CA HIS A 219 -15.86 -48.34 -15.24
C HIS A 219 -14.35 -48.26 -15.03
N GLN A 220 -13.58 -49.22 -15.54
CA GLN A 220 -12.12 -49.19 -15.45
C GLN A 220 -11.53 -48.02 -16.26
N GLN A 221 -12.05 -47.77 -17.46
CA GLN A 221 -11.65 -46.60 -18.25
C GLN A 221 -12.01 -45.28 -17.55
N GLN A 222 -13.15 -45.23 -16.86
CA GLN A 222 -13.58 -44.06 -16.09
C GLN A 222 -12.65 -43.80 -14.89
N THR A 223 -12.26 -44.84 -14.14
CA THR A 223 -11.34 -44.71 -13.01
C THR A 223 -9.94 -44.30 -13.48
N ASP A 224 -9.44 -44.89 -14.56
CA ASP A 224 -8.14 -44.53 -15.15
C ASP A 224 -8.14 -43.07 -15.65
N THR A 225 -9.21 -42.66 -16.34
CA THR A 225 -9.37 -41.28 -16.81
C THR A 225 -9.45 -40.29 -15.64
N LYS A 226 -10.16 -40.64 -14.57
CA LYS A 226 -10.23 -39.82 -13.36
C LYS A 226 -8.86 -39.72 -12.68
N HIS A 227 -8.10 -40.81 -12.60
CA HIS A 227 -6.76 -40.81 -12.03
C HIS A 227 -5.82 -39.91 -12.85
N ASN A 228 -5.84 -40.03 -14.18
CA ASN A 228 -5.07 -39.17 -15.08
C ASN A 228 -5.45 -37.70 -14.93
N LEU A 229 -6.73 -37.39 -14.75
CA LEU A 229 -7.22 -36.03 -14.50
C LEU A 229 -6.75 -35.49 -13.14
N GLU A 230 -6.79 -36.32 -12.10
CA GLU A 230 -6.25 -35.97 -10.77
C GLU A 230 -4.73 -35.76 -10.82
N GLU A 231 -4.00 -36.56 -11.58
CA GLU A 231 -2.56 -36.38 -11.74
C GLU A 231 -2.25 -35.09 -12.51
N ALA A 232 -2.91 -34.84 -13.64
CA ALA A 232 -2.74 -33.63 -14.44
C ALA A 232 -3.10 -32.37 -13.64
N THR A 233 -4.19 -32.39 -12.87
CA THR A 233 -4.58 -31.28 -12.00
C THR A 233 -3.58 -31.04 -10.86
N ARG A 234 -3.04 -32.10 -10.25
CA ARG A 234 -1.94 -31.99 -9.27
C ARG A 234 -0.67 -31.42 -9.88
N GLN A 235 -0.31 -31.83 -11.09
CA GLN A 235 0.85 -31.29 -11.81
C GLN A 235 0.65 -29.80 -12.12
N LEU A 236 -0.54 -29.40 -12.58
CA LEU A 236 -0.90 -28.00 -12.84
C LEU A 236 -0.87 -27.16 -11.55
N ALA A 237 -1.40 -27.69 -10.45
CA ALA A 237 -1.33 -27.04 -9.14
C ALA A 237 0.13 -26.85 -8.68
N LYS A 238 1.00 -27.85 -8.88
CA LYS A 238 2.43 -27.74 -8.57
C LYS A 238 3.11 -26.65 -9.40
N LEU A 239 2.86 -26.59 -10.70
CA LEU A 239 3.43 -25.56 -11.60
C LEU A 239 2.97 -24.15 -11.20
N SER A 240 1.65 -23.95 -11.03
CA SER A 240 1.11 -22.65 -10.60
C SER A 240 1.60 -22.22 -9.22
N SER A 241 1.85 -23.17 -8.30
CA SER A 241 2.41 -22.85 -6.99
C SER A 241 3.84 -22.33 -7.04
N LYS A 242 4.67 -22.82 -7.99
CA LYS A 242 6.07 -22.40 -8.13
C LYS A 242 6.16 -20.96 -8.64
N GLU A 243 5.37 -20.64 -9.66
CA GLU A 243 5.28 -19.27 -10.18
C GLU A 243 4.80 -18.28 -9.11
N LYS A 244 3.73 -18.63 -8.38
CA LYS A 244 3.21 -17.80 -7.29
C LYS A 244 4.25 -17.58 -6.19
N LYS A 245 4.99 -18.62 -5.80
CA LYS A 245 6.08 -18.51 -4.80
C LYS A 245 7.17 -17.52 -5.22
N ILE A 246 7.55 -17.49 -6.50
CA ILE A 246 8.57 -16.56 -7.00
C ILE A 246 8.02 -15.13 -7.02
N LEU A 247 6.75 -14.93 -7.42
CA LEU A 247 6.11 -13.62 -7.36
C LEU A 247 5.95 -13.12 -5.92
N ASP A 248 5.55 -13.99 -4.99
CA ASP A 248 5.47 -13.68 -3.56
C ASP A 248 6.86 -13.37 -2.97
N TYR A 249 7.89 -14.07 -3.44
CA TYR A 249 9.29 -13.76 -3.07
C TYR A 249 9.67 -12.35 -3.53
N LEU A 250 9.34 -11.94 -4.76
CA LEU A 250 9.58 -10.58 -5.26
C LEU A 250 8.80 -9.52 -4.45
N ARG A 251 7.54 -9.82 -4.08
CA ARG A 251 6.73 -8.96 -3.19
C ARG A 251 7.41 -8.78 -1.83
N SER A 252 7.91 -9.85 -1.22
CA SER A 252 8.59 -9.78 0.09
C SER A 252 9.91 -9.00 0.09
N LYS A 253 10.55 -8.86 -1.09
CA LYS A 253 11.77 -8.06 -1.27
C LYS A 253 11.50 -6.60 -1.67
N ASN A 254 10.28 -6.10 -1.43
CA ASN A 254 9.82 -4.76 -1.79
C ASN A 254 9.88 -4.43 -3.29
N GLN A 255 9.80 -5.44 -4.17
CA GLN A 255 9.82 -5.24 -5.63
C GLN A 255 8.42 -5.32 -6.23
N GLN A 256 7.50 -4.52 -5.70
CA GLN A 256 6.10 -4.47 -6.16
C GLN A 256 6.00 -3.97 -7.60
N GLU A 257 6.92 -3.11 -8.05
CA GLU A 257 6.94 -2.56 -9.40
C GLU A 257 7.21 -3.65 -10.46
N ASP A 258 8.14 -4.57 -10.18
CA ASP A 258 8.46 -5.70 -11.06
C ASP A 258 7.26 -6.67 -11.17
N VAL A 259 6.59 -6.93 -10.04
CA VAL A 259 5.40 -7.79 -9.99
C VAL A 259 4.23 -7.18 -10.76
N ALA A 260 3.99 -5.88 -10.59
CA ALA A 260 2.96 -5.16 -11.33
C ALA A 260 3.25 -5.16 -12.84
N ALA A 261 4.51 -5.05 -13.23
CA ALA A 261 4.93 -5.15 -14.63
C ALA A 261 4.70 -6.57 -15.20
N VAL A 262 4.93 -7.63 -14.42
CA VAL A 262 4.61 -9.01 -14.83
C VAL A 262 3.10 -9.19 -15.03
N GLU A 263 2.28 -8.74 -14.08
CA GLU A 263 0.82 -8.83 -14.18
C GLU A 263 0.28 -8.04 -15.38
N TRP A 264 0.82 -6.85 -15.62
CA TRP A 264 0.48 -6.06 -16.79
C TRP A 264 0.91 -6.73 -18.10
N LEU A 265 2.13 -7.26 -18.16
CA LEU A 265 2.64 -7.95 -19.33
C LEU A 265 1.77 -9.16 -19.69
N ARG A 266 1.32 -9.93 -18.67
CA ARG A 266 0.42 -11.08 -18.85
C ARG A 266 -0.90 -10.71 -19.51
N ASN A 267 -1.46 -9.55 -19.17
CA ASN A 267 -2.72 -9.06 -19.74
C ASN A 267 -2.55 -8.45 -21.14
N ASN A 268 -1.33 -7.98 -21.48
CA ASN A 268 -1.06 -7.20 -22.68
C ASN A 268 -0.09 -7.90 -23.65
N LYS A 269 0.06 -9.23 -23.55
CA LYS A 269 0.95 -10.01 -24.44
C LYS A 269 0.65 -9.84 -25.92
N HIS A 270 -0.60 -9.57 -26.27
CA HIS A 270 -1.07 -9.38 -27.65
C HIS A 270 -0.57 -8.09 -28.32
N LEU A 271 0.03 -7.15 -27.57
CA LEU A 271 0.53 -5.88 -28.11
C LEU A 271 1.94 -5.99 -28.71
N PHE A 272 2.66 -7.08 -28.42
CA PHE A 272 4.04 -7.29 -28.84
C PHE A 272 4.09 -8.17 -30.08
N GLN A 273 5.06 -7.91 -30.95
CA GLN A 273 5.25 -8.71 -32.17
C GLN A 273 5.82 -10.08 -31.84
N GLU A 274 6.79 -10.13 -30.92
CA GLU A 274 7.39 -11.36 -30.42
C GLU A 274 7.17 -11.55 -28.91
N GLN A 275 7.45 -12.77 -28.44
CA GLN A 275 7.27 -13.11 -27.04
C GLN A 275 8.27 -12.33 -26.18
N VAL A 276 7.74 -11.45 -25.34
CA VAL A 276 8.48 -10.83 -24.23
C VAL A 276 8.51 -11.81 -23.06
N PHE A 277 9.70 -12.16 -22.60
CA PHE A 277 9.89 -13.01 -21.44
C PHE A 277 9.81 -12.20 -20.15
N GLU A 278 9.10 -12.77 -19.18
CA GLU A 278 9.05 -12.31 -17.80
C GLU A 278 10.46 -12.30 -17.17
N PRO A 279 10.63 -11.70 -15.97
CA PRO A 279 11.93 -11.64 -15.29
C PRO A 279 12.63 -12.99 -15.29
N ILE A 280 13.92 -13.02 -15.62
CA ILE A 280 14.71 -14.26 -15.75
C ILE A 280 14.51 -15.21 -14.55
N LEU A 281 14.38 -14.67 -13.34
CA LEU A 281 14.09 -15.44 -12.12
C LEU A 281 12.84 -16.32 -12.20
N THR A 282 11.79 -15.92 -12.94
CA THR A 282 10.58 -16.74 -13.12
C THR A 282 10.75 -17.84 -14.16
N GLN A 283 11.72 -17.72 -15.06
CA GLN A 283 11.96 -18.67 -16.16
C GLN A 283 13.01 -19.73 -15.82
N ILE A 284 13.84 -19.52 -14.80
CA ILE A 284 14.87 -20.50 -14.40
C ILE A 284 14.22 -21.66 -13.63
N ASN A 285 14.32 -22.87 -14.19
CA ASN A 285 13.93 -24.10 -13.50
C ASN A 285 15.17 -24.96 -13.19
N CYS A 286 15.59 -24.97 -11.92
CA CYS A 286 16.69 -25.80 -11.45
C CYS A 286 16.20 -27.21 -11.07
N LYS A 287 16.96 -28.24 -11.45
CA LYS A 287 16.69 -29.64 -11.08
C LYS A 287 16.89 -29.91 -9.59
N ASP A 288 17.87 -29.25 -8.99
CA ASP A 288 18.26 -29.44 -7.59
C ASP A 288 18.32 -28.11 -6.83
N ASP A 289 18.04 -28.15 -5.53
CA ASP A 289 17.96 -26.95 -4.68
C ASP A 289 19.35 -26.37 -4.37
N TYR A 290 20.36 -27.24 -4.33
CA TYR A 290 21.76 -26.82 -4.24
C TYR A 290 22.16 -25.96 -5.45
N THR A 291 21.88 -26.44 -6.66
CA THR A 291 22.17 -25.72 -7.90
C THR A 291 21.38 -24.41 -7.99
N ARG A 292 20.14 -24.38 -7.48
CA ARG A 292 19.36 -23.13 -7.35
C ARG A 292 20.08 -22.12 -6.48
N THR A 293 20.46 -22.52 -5.28
CA THR A 293 21.15 -21.62 -4.32
C THR A 293 22.44 -21.07 -4.92
N VAL A 294 23.21 -21.90 -5.63
CA VAL A 294 24.44 -21.47 -6.30
C VAL A 294 24.15 -20.46 -7.42
N ILE A 295 23.16 -20.73 -8.28
CA ILE A 295 22.79 -19.84 -9.38
C ILE A 295 22.25 -18.50 -8.85
N GLU A 296 21.39 -18.53 -7.83
CA GLU A 296 20.83 -17.33 -7.22
C GLU A 296 21.91 -16.45 -6.57
N ASN A 297 22.88 -17.05 -5.90
CA ASN A 297 23.97 -16.32 -5.26
C ASN A 297 25.02 -15.78 -6.26
N THR A 298 25.21 -16.46 -7.40
CA THR A 298 26.18 -16.04 -8.42
C THR A 298 25.60 -15.02 -9.40
N MET A 299 24.28 -15.04 -9.63
CA MET A 299 23.63 -14.12 -10.54
C MET A 299 23.44 -12.74 -9.93
N ASN A 300 23.78 -11.69 -10.69
CA ASN A 300 23.50 -10.32 -10.26
C ASN A 300 21.98 -10.10 -10.16
N TRP A 301 21.53 -9.63 -8.99
CA TRP A 301 20.13 -9.33 -8.70
C TRP A 301 19.45 -8.42 -9.73
N LYS A 302 20.18 -7.45 -10.31
CA LYS A 302 19.62 -6.59 -11.37
C LYS A 302 19.33 -7.37 -12.65
N VAL A 303 20.19 -8.31 -13.00
CA VAL A 303 20.04 -9.14 -14.20
C VAL A 303 18.91 -10.15 -14.00
N ALA A 304 18.84 -10.79 -12.83
CA ALA A 304 17.81 -11.76 -12.48
C ALA A 304 16.37 -11.24 -12.66
N ARG A 305 16.16 -9.93 -12.44
CA ARG A 305 14.85 -9.29 -12.53
C ARG A 305 14.53 -8.70 -13.91
N SER A 306 15.42 -8.88 -14.87
CA SER A 306 15.28 -8.23 -16.18
C SER A 306 14.27 -8.95 -17.04
N PHE A 307 13.41 -8.19 -17.70
CA PHE A 307 12.57 -8.68 -18.78
C PHE A 307 13.42 -8.87 -20.03
N VAL A 308 13.25 -10.00 -20.71
CA VAL A 308 14.02 -10.29 -21.93
C VAL A 308 13.12 -10.09 -23.13
N VAL A 309 13.58 -9.25 -24.07
CA VAL A 309 12.87 -8.94 -25.31
C VAL A 309 13.71 -9.38 -26.50
N MET A 310 13.07 -9.93 -27.53
CA MET A 310 13.74 -10.39 -28.74
C MET A 310 14.02 -9.26 -29.73
N ASN A 311 13.04 -8.39 -29.96
CA ASN A 311 13.10 -7.33 -30.95
C ASN A 311 13.38 -5.94 -30.35
N LYS A 312 14.00 -5.08 -31.15
CA LYS A 312 14.25 -3.68 -30.77
C LYS A 312 12.95 -2.89 -30.66
N GLU A 313 12.00 -3.13 -31.56
CA GLU A 313 10.70 -2.45 -31.57
C GLU A 313 9.90 -2.77 -30.31
N ASP A 314 9.85 -4.05 -29.92
CA ASP A 314 9.19 -4.49 -28.68
C ASP A 314 9.88 -3.93 -27.43
N GLN A 315 11.21 -3.72 -27.47
CA GLN A 315 11.94 -3.11 -26.36
C GLN A 315 11.52 -1.65 -26.17
N GLU A 316 11.41 -0.88 -27.26
CA GLU A 316 10.95 0.52 -27.23
C GLU A 316 9.47 0.60 -26.82
N LEU A 317 8.64 -0.33 -27.29
CA LEU A 317 7.23 -0.42 -26.94
C LEU A 317 7.02 -0.74 -25.46
N LEU A 318 7.78 -1.71 -24.92
CA LEU A 318 7.75 -2.06 -23.50
C LEU A 318 8.22 -0.89 -22.63
N ALA A 319 9.31 -0.20 -23.01
CA ALA A 319 9.78 0.98 -22.31
C ALA A 319 8.71 2.08 -22.29
N LYS A 320 8.10 2.38 -23.43
CA LYS A 320 7.06 3.43 -23.53
C LYS A 320 5.80 3.10 -22.74
N LEU A 321 5.32 1.85 -22.79
CA LEU A 321 4.08 1.46 -22.11
C LEU A 321 4.26 1.23 -20.61
N VAL A 322 5.39 0.65 -20.19
CA VAL A 322 5.60 0.24 -18.80
C VAL A 322 6.38 1.28 -18.01
N VAL A 323 7.45 1.83 -18.59
CA VAL A 323 8.29 2.82 -17.90
C VAL A 323 7.68 4.20 -18.01
N ASP A 324 7.25 4.66 -19.19
CA ASP A 324 6.77 6.04 -19.33
C ASP A 324 5.31 6.20 -18.87
N LYS A 325 4.41 5.31 -19.32
CA LYS A 325 2.97 5.43 -19.03
C LYS A 325 2.59 4.92 -17.65
N LEU A 326 3.15 3.79 -17.21
CA LEU A 326 2.86 3.19 -15.89
C LEU A 326 3.86 3.61 -14.80
N ARG A 327 4.97 4.28 -15.16
CA ARG A 327 6.01 4.75 -14.23
C ARG A 327 6.64 3.63 -13.38
N LEU A 328 6.72 2.41 -13.93
CA LEU A 328 7.34 1.26 -13.27
C LEU A 328 8.84 1.19 -13.62
N LYS A 329 9.71 1.05 -12.61
CA LYS A 329 11.16 1.02 -12.81
C LYS A 329 11.65 -0.41 -13.03
N ILE A 330 11.42 -0.93 -14.23
CA ILE A 330 11.85 -2.27 -14.63
C ILE A 330 13.17 -2.26 -15.40
N ASN A 331 13.91 -3.37 -15.33
CA ASN A 331 15.08 -3.59 -16.17
C ASN A 331 14.71 -4.39 -17.43
N ILE A 332 15.16 -3.94 -18.60
CA ILE A 332 14.85 -4.57 -19.88
C ILE A 332 16.17 -4.94 -20.57
N ILE A 333 16.33 -6.21 -20.91
CA ILE A 333 17.49 -6.74 -21.65
C ILE A 333 17.01 -7.22 -23.01
N ARG A 334 17.75 -6.88 -24.06
CA ARG A 334 17.51 -7.43 -25.39
C ARG A 334 18.31 -8.72 -25.55
N ALA A 335 17.65 -9.77 -26.05
CA ALA A 335 18.34 -10.97 -26.46
C ALA A 335 19.31 -10.63 -27.63
N PRO A 336 20.52 -11.21 -27.64
CA PRO A 336 21.41 -11.08 -28.78
C PRO A 336 20.76 -11.72 -30.01
N GLY A 337 20.71 -10.98 -31.12
CA GLY A 337 20.22 -11.49 -32.40
C GLY A 337 21.18 -12.50 -33.04
N PRO A 338 20.81 -13.12 -34.17
CA PRO A 338 21.63 -14.12 -34.87
C PRO A 338 23.00 -13.59 -35.32
N GLU A 339 23.23 -12.28 -35.30
CA GLU A 339 24.51 -11.62 -35.57
C GLU A 339 25.52 -11.71 -34.41
N TRP A 340 25.09 -12.21 -33.25
CA TRP A 340 25.96 -12.41 -32.10
C TRP A 340 26.91 -13.58 -32.34
N ARG A 341 28.07 -13.26 -32.93
CA ARG A 341 29.26 -14.11 -32.88
C ARG A 341 29.82 -14.02 -31.46
N GLY A 342 29.38 -14.94 -30.60
CA GLY A 342 29.97 -15.11 -29.28
C GLY A 342 31.50 -15.19 -29.39
N ARG A 343 32.20 -14.50 -28.49
CA ARG A 343 33.63 -14.75 -28.28
C ARG A 343 33.73 -16.25 -27.97
N GLU A 344 34.51 -17.02 -28.74
CA GLU A 344 34.74 -18.44 -28.47
C GLU A 344 35.07 -18.58 -26.99
N THR A 345 34.13 -19.13 -26.23
CA THR A 345 34.34 -19.36 -24.80
C THR A 345 35.34 -20.51 -24.72
N GLU A 346 36.49 -20.24 -24.12
CA GLU A 346 37.46 -21.26 -23.70
C GLU A 346 36.71 -22.44 -23.09
N LYS A 347 36.98 -23.65 -23.57
CA LYS A 347 36.27 -24.83 -23.07
C LYS A 347 36.58 -24.94 -21.59
N ILE A 348 35.64 -25.47 -20.79
CA ILE A 348 35.86 -25.70 -19.35
C ILE A 348 37.11 -26.59 -19.09
N GLU A 349 37.54 -27.34 -20.10
CA GLU A 349 38.79 -28.12 -20.11
C GLU A 349 40.05 -27.24 -20.05
N ASP A 350 40.05 -26.06 -20.68
CA ASP A 350 41.19 -25.14 -20.73
C ASP A 350 41.41 -24.43 -19.37
N LEU A 351 40.33 -24.22 -18.60
CA LEU A 351 40.37 -23.65 -17.26
C LEU A 351 40.90 -24.62 -16.19
N LYS A 352 40.86 -25.94 -16.44
CA LYS A 352 41.45 -26.94 -15.52
C LYS A 352 42.98 -26.93 -15.57
N ALA A 353 43.58 -26.54 -16.69
CA ALA A 353 45.04 -26.46 -16.84
C ALA A 353 45.65 -25.32 -16.00
N VAL A 354 44.89 -24.26 -15.70
CA VAL A 354 45.37 -23.10 -14.95
C VAL A 354 45.44 -23.37 -13.44
N ARG A 355 44.78 -24.41 -12.93
CA ARG A 355 44.81 -24.79 -11.50
C ARG A 355 45.88 -25.83 -11.14
N SER A 356 46.69 -26.26 -12.11
CA SER A 356 47.73 -27.29 -11.93
C SER A 356 49.16 -26.75 -11.90
N ASN A 357 49.33 -25.42 -11.75
CA ASN A 357 50.63 -24.79 -11.50
C ASN A 357 50.66 -24.08 -10.15
#